data_AF-A0A956X3U5-F1
#
_entry.id   AF-A0A956X3U5-F1
#
_cell.length_a   1.000
_cell.length_b   1.000
_cell.length_c   1.000
_cell.angle_alpha   90.00
_cell.angle_beta   90.00
_cell.angle_gamma   90.00
#
_symmetry.space_group_name_H-M   'P 1'
#
loop_
_entity.id
_entity.type
_entity.pdbx_description
1 polymer ?
#
loop_
_entity_poly.entity_id
_entity_poly.type
_entity_poly.pdbx_seq_one_letter_code
_entity_poly.pdbx_strand_id
1 'polypeptide(L)'
;MRFFDEMLTKYGFGDGEAVPDGAEHYREAYIRALNRIATVLGSGVRAFAYDRPSHNWCLLLFAPVAETTAFTEAELATGKLRSGNWLYLSEVGMDEPMQEAVAIANDAELDYSVSVVVSVNEAELDIALQYCHETAVARRDELNEEVEDAEAAVG
;
A
#
# COMPACT_ATOMS: atom_id res chain seq x y z
N MET A 1 -11.20 -0.19 11.78
CA MET A 1 -10.37 -0.82 10.72
C MET A 1 -8.94 -0.71 11.19
N ARG A 2 -8.21 -1.83 11.28
CA ARG A 2 -6.80 -1.83 11.66
C ARG A 2 -5.96 -2.12 10.42
N PHE A 3 -4.93 -1.34 10.15
CA PHE A 3 -4.12 -1.52 8.95
C PHE A 3 -3.50 -2.92 8.87
N PHE A 4 -3.14 -3.49 10.02
CA PHE A 4 -2.60 -4.84 10.11
C PHE A 4 -3.53 -5.91 9.53
N ASP A 5 -4.82 -5.88 9.89
CA ASP A 5 -5.78 -6.91 9.46
C ASP A 5 -5.94 -6.87 7.93
N GLU A 6 -5.97 -5.68 7.35
CA GLU A 6 -6.06 -5.47 5.90
C GLU A 6 -4.80 -5.98 5.15
N MET A 7 -3.62 -5.85 5.76
CA MET A 7 -2.33 -6.29 5.18
C MET A 7 -2.11 -7.80 5.22
N LEU A 8 -2.89 -8.54 6.01
CA LEU A 8 -2.84 -10.00 6.08
C LEU A 8 -3.72 -10.68 5.04
N THR A 9 -4.69 -9.98 4.46
CA THR A 9 -5.61 -10.58 3.48
C THR A 9 -5.19 -10.28 2.05
N LYS A 10 -5.40 -11.25 1.16
CA LYS A 10 -5.21 -11.06 -0.29
C LYS A 10 -6.31 -10.20 -0.91
N TYR A 11 -7.43 -10.03 -0.20
CA TYR A 11 -8.57 -9.19 -0.57
C TYR A 11 -8.34 -7.71 -0.20
N GLY A 12 -7.32 -7.45 0.63
CA GLY A 12 -6.80 -6.13 1.00
C GLY A 12 -7.83 -5.23 1.63
N PHE A 13 -7.61 -3.92 1.51
CA PHE A 13 -8.34 -2.89 2.23
C PHE A 13 -9.82 -2.90 1.85
N GLY A 14 -10.70 -3.17 2.82
CA GLY A 14 -12.14 -2.94 2.69
C GLY A 14 -12.84 -3.72 1.57
N ASP A 15 -12.47 -4.99 1.34
CA ASP A 15 -13.02 -5.88 0.29
C ASP A 15 -12.65 -5.51 -1.16
N GLY A 16 -11.41 -5.08 -1.40
CA GLY A 16 -10.85 -4.86 -2.74
C GLY A 16 -10.80 -3.40 -3.17
N GLU A 17 -10.92 -2.47 -2.22
CA GLU A 17 -10.64 -1.05 -2.45
C GLU A 17 -9.13 -0.81 -2.63
N ALA A 18 -8.79 0.38 -3.11
CA ALA A 18 -7.41 0.76 -3.28
C ALA A 18 -6.69 0.83 -1.92
N VAL A 19 -5.42 0.42 -1.91
CA VAL A 19 -4.54 0.62 -0.75
C VAL A 19 -4.46 2.12 -0.44
N PRO A 20 -4.77 2.55 0.81
CA PRO A 20 -4.68 3.96 1.18
C PRO A 20 -3.27 4.52 1.05
N ASP A 21 -3.16 5.82 0.74
CA ASP A 21 -1.87 6.51 0.69
C ASP A 21 -1.13 6.40 2.02
N GLY A 22 0.16 6.03 1.95
CA GLY A 22 1.02 5.86 3.12
C GLY A 22 0.81 4.56 3.90
N ALA A 23 0.00 3.61 3.42
CA ALA A 23 -0.17 2.29 4.02
C ALA A 23 1.16 1.56 4.27
N GLU A 24 2.17 1.78 3.42
CA GLU A 24 3.51 1.22 3.57
C GLU A 24 4.20 1.65 4.87
N HIS A 25 3.90 2.85 5.39
CA HIS A 25 4.46 3.33 6.65
C HIS A 25 3.85 2.59 7.85
N TYR A 26 2.55 2.31 7.80
CA TYR A 26 1.89 1.45 8.79
C TYR A 26 2.48 0.04 8.73
N ARG A 27 2.65 -0.52 7.53
CA ARG A 27 3.25 -1.84 7.35
C ARG A 27 4.66 -1.90 7.93
N GLU A 28 5.48 -0.91 7.64
CA GLU A 28 6.85 -0.81 8.16
C GLU A 28 6.86 -0.78 9.69
N ALA A 29 5.99 0.02 10.31
CA ALA A 29 5.84 0.09 11.76
C ALA A 29 5.44 -1.27 12.36
N TYR A 30 4.45 -1.95 11.77
CA TYR A 30 4.03 -3.28 12.19
C TYR A 30 5.15 -4.31 12.07
N ILE A 31 5.84 -4.39 10.93
CA ILE A 31 6.93 -5.37 10.74
C ILE A 31 8.03 -5.18 11.77
N ARG A 32 8.44 -3.93 12.03
CA ARG A 32 9.45 -3.61 13.05
C ARG A 32 8.99 -4.05 14.43
N ALA A 33 7.77 -3.72 14.83
CA ALA A 33 7.23 -4.08 16.14
C ALA A 33 7.10 -5.61 16.30
N LEU A 34 6.48 -6.28 15.33
CA LEU A 34 6.28 -7.73 15.33
C LEU A 34 7.60 -8.47 15.42
N ASN A 35 8.59 -8.10 14.61
CA ASN A 35 9.89 -8.80 14.63
C ASN A 35 10.65 -8.61 15.94
N ARG A 36 10.53 -7.44 16.59
CA ARG A 36 11.12 -7.21 17.91
C ARG A 36 10.44 -8.05 18.98
N ILE A 37 9.11 -8.05 19.03
CA ILE A 37 8.35 -8.83 20.01
C ILE A 37 8.55 -10.33 19.77
N ALA A 38 8.41 -10.78 18.53
CA ALA A 38 8.60 -12.18 18.14
C ALA A 38 10.02 -12.69 18.43
N THR A 39 11.04 -11.82 18.37
CA THR A 39 12.40 -12.18 18.79
C THR A 39 12.47 -12.45 20.29
N VAL A 40 11.83 -11.62 21.12
CA VAL A 40 11.77 -11.81 22.57
C VAL A 40 10.99 -13.08 22.93
N LEU A 41 9.90 -13.37 22.21
CA LEU A 41 9.07 -14.55 22.42
C LEU A 41 9.66 -15.83 21.82
N GLY A 42 10.77 -15.75 21.08
CA GLY A 42 11.44 -16.91 20.50
C GLY A 42 10.73 -17.51 19.27
N SER A 43 9.99 -16.71 18.49
CA SER A 43 9.38 -17.15 17.24
C SER A 43 10.42 -17.65 16.24
N GLY A 44 10.09 -18.73 15.54
CA GLY A 44 10.84 -19.30 14.41
C GLY A 44 10.56 -18.61 13.08
N VAL A 45 9.68 -17.61 13.03
CA VAL A 45 9.36 -16.84 11.81
C VAL A 45 9.56 -15.34 12.02
N ARG A 46 9.70 -14.59 10.92
CA ARG A 46 9.77 -13.12 10.90
C ARG A 46 8.83 -12.55 9.86
N ALA A 47 8.21 -11.42 10.20
CA ALA A 47 7.41 -10.63 9.29
C ALA A 47 8.30 -9.91 8.27
N PHE A 48 7.82 -9.77 7.04
CA PHE A 48 8.46 -8.99 5.99
C PHE A 48 7.42 -8.36 5.04
N ALA A 49 7.82 -7.27 4.39
CA ALA A 49 6.99 -6.55 3.45
C ALA A 49 7.04 -7.23 2.08
N TYR A 50 5.87 -7.37 1.46
CA TYR A 50 5.73 -7.92 0.13
C TYR A 50 4.80 -7.04 -0.70
N ASP A 51 5.29 -6.61 -1.87
CA ASP A 51 4.52 -5.82 -2.83
C ASP A 51 3.98 -6.70 -3.95
N ARG A 52 2.66 -6.95 -3.95
CA ARG A 52 2.00 -7.74 -5.00
C ARG A 52 1.77 -6.87 -6.24
N PRO A 53 1.94 -7.40 -7.46
CA PRO A 53 1.53 -6.70 -8.70
C PRO A 53 0.00 -6.74 -8.88
N SER A 54 -0.77 -6.18 -7.96
CA SER A 54 -2.25 -6.09 -8.01
C SER A 54 -2.77 -4.93 -7.16
N HIS A 55 -4.09 -4.68 -7.18
CA HIS A 55 -4.74 -3.62 -6.39
C HIS A 55 -4.39 -3.64 -4.89
N ASN A 56 -4.17 -4.82 -4.32
CA ASN A 56 -3.67 -4.99 -2.94
C ASN A 56 -2.17 -5.24 -2.95
N TRP A 57 -1.42 -4.19 -3.25
CA TRP A 57 0.03 -4.30 -3.36
C TRP A 57 0.67 -4.43 -1.98
N CYS A 58 0.22 -3.68 -0.97
CA CYS A 58 0.87 -3.58 0.33
C CYS A 58 0.51 -4.74 1.28
N LEU A 59 1.24 -5.86 1.22
CA LEU A 59 1.04 -7.02 2.10
C LEU A 59 2.15 -7.20 3.14
N LEU A 60 1.80 -7.84 4.26
CA LEU A 60 2.70 -8.34 5.29
C LEU A 60 2.68 -9.87 5.26
N LEU A 61 3.84 -10.49 5.05
CA LEU A 61 4.00 -11.95 5.01
C LEU A 61 4.99 -12.41 6.08
N PHE A 62 5.11 -13.73 6.27
CA PHE A 62 6.04 -14.33 7.24
C PHE A 62 6.98 -15.32 6.56
N ALA A 63 8.24 -15.34 6.99
CA ALA A 63 9.28 -16.24 6.48
C ALA A 63 10.05 -16.91 7.64
N PRO A 64 10.64 -18.10 7.44
CA PRO A 64 11.47 -18.74 8.46
C PRO A 64 12.65 -17.87 8.88
N VAL A 65 12.98 -17.87 10.18
CA VAL A 65 14.12 -17.10 10.72
C VAL A 65 15.41 -17.39 9.96
N ALA A 66 15.65 -18.66 9.61
CA ALA A 66 16.83 -19.11 8.87
C ALA A 66 17.05 -18.32 7.57
N GLU A 67 15.97 -18.01 6.83
CA GLU A 67 16.04 -17.22 5.59
C GLU A 67 16.17 -15.73 5.87
N THR A 68 15.67 -15.25 7.01
CA THR A 68 15.67 -13.81 7.33
C THR A 68 16.96 -13.30 7.97
N THR A 69 17.80 -14.18 8.52
CA THR A 69 18.99 -13.81 9.30
C THR A 69 20.02 -12.96 8.56
N ALA A 70 20.03 -13.01 7.22
CA ALA A 70 20.95 -12.25 6.38
C ALA A 70 20.50 -10.80 6.15
N PHE A 71 19.27 -10.44 6.52
CA PHE A 71 18.66 -9.16 6.20
C PHE A 71 18.50 -8.28 7.43
N THR A 72 18.61 -6.97 7.22
CA THR A 72 18.37 -5.99 8.27
C THR A 72 16.88 -5.80 8.52
N GLU A 73 16.53 -5.27 9.71
CA GLU A 73 15.15 -4.91 10.04
C GLU A 73 14.52 -3.99 8.98
N ALA A 74 15.30 -3.02 8.46
CA ALA A 74 14.84 -2.10 7.42
C ALA A 74 14.57 -2.81 6.08
N GLU A 75 15.41 -3.76 5.68
CA GLU A 75 15.21 -4.53 4.44
C GLU A 75 13.98 -5.42 4.54
N LEU A 76 13.76 -6.07 5.69
CA LEU A 76 12.54 -6.82 5.95
C LEU A 76 11.29 -5.92 5.95
N ALA A 77 11.37 -4.74 6.58
CA ALA A 77 10.22 -3.85 6.73
C ALA A 77 9.83 -3.12 5.43
N THR A 78 10.78 -2.92 4.52
CA THR A 78 10.53 -2.29 3.20
C THR A 78 10.37 -3.30 2.06
N GLY A 79 10.78 -4.56 2.26
CA GLY A 79 10.78 -5.59 1.23
C GLY A 79 11.84 -5.36 0.15
N LYS A 80 12.83 -4.48 0.41
CA LYS A 80 13.87 -4.07 -0.54
C LYS A 80 15.24 -4.19 0.09
N LEU A 81 16.18 -4.74 -0.67
CA LEU A 81 17.60 -4.77 -0.33
C LEU A 81 18.21 -3.37 -0.42
N ARG A 82 19.36 -3.15 0.22
CA ARG A 82 20.13 -1.89 0.06
C ARG A 82 20.48 -1.55 -1.39
N SER A 83 20.56 -2.54 -2.27
CA SER A 83 20.77 -2.34 -3.70
C SER A 83 19.54 -1.79 -4.45
N GLY A 84 18.39 -1.72 -3.78
CA GLY A 84 17.09 -1.38 -4.37
C GLY A 84 16.33 -2.57 -4.96
N ASN A 85 16.95 -3.76 -5.00
CA ASN A 85 16.30 -4.98 -5.48
C ASN A 85 15.25 -5.49 -4.50
N TRP A 86 14.20 -6.14 -5.01
CA TRP A 86 13.18 -6.78 -4.20
C TRP A 86 13.71 -7.96 -3.41
N LEU A 87 13.17 -8.12 -2.21
CA LEU A 87 13.43 -9.25 -1.33
C LEU A 87 12.53 -10.43 -1.72
N TYR A 88 13.12 -11.62 -1.86
CA TYR A 88 12.41 -12.86 -2.16
C TYR A 88 12.66 -13.87 -1.04
N LEU A 89 11.63 -14.16 -0.25
CA LEU A 89 11.65 -15.13 0.85
C LEU A 89 10.53 -16.15 0.67
N SER A 90 10.69 -17.33 1.26
CA SER A 90 9.63 -18.32 1.30
C SER A 90 8.53 -17.89 2.28
N GLU A 91 7.29 -17.79 1.80
CA GLU A 91 6.12 -17.53 2.65
C GLU A 91 5.76 -18.77 3.48
N VAL A 92 5.58 -18.57 4.79
CA VAL A 92 5.06 -19.56 5.73
C VAL A 92 3.97 -18.95 6.61
N GLY A 93 3.20 -19.79 7.30
CA GLY A 93 2.23 -19.34 8.30
C GLY A 93 2.90 -18.85 9.59
N MET A 94 2.12 -18.14 10.42
CA MET A 94 2.56 -17.74 11.76
C MET A 94 2.67 -18.95 12.69
N ASP A 95 3.74 -18.99 13.49
CA ASP A 95 3.82 -19.85 14.66
C ASP A 95 3.12 -19.21 15.88
N GLU A 96 2.96 -19.98 16.97
CA GLU A 96 2.28 -19.52 18.19
C GLU A 96 2.94 -18.26 18.80
N PRO A 97 4.28 -18.17 18.94
CA PRO A 97 4.92 -16.94 19.40
C PRO A 97 4.68 -15.72 18.50
N MET A 98 4.57 -15.90 17.17
CA MET A 98 4.23 -14.79 16.27
C MET A 98 2.76 -14.37 16.42
N GLN A 99 1.84 -15.30 16.63
CA GLN A 99 0.44 -14.96 16.93
C GLN A 99 0.32 -14.15 18.23
N GLU A 100 1.09 -14.50 19.25
CA GLU A 100 1.18 -13.72 20.49
C GLU A 100 1.81 -12.34 20.25
N ALA A 101 2.85 -12.25 19.41
CA ALA A 101 3.45 -10.97 19.03
C ALA A 101 2.43 -10.05 18.34
N VAL A 102 1.57 -10.61 17.50
CA VAL A 102 0.46 -9.88 16.86
C VAL A 102 -0.54 -9.38 17.89
N ALA A 103 -0.94 -10.21 18.86
CA ALA A 103 -1.84 -9.79 19.93
C ALA A 103 -1.28 -8.59 20.72
N ILE A 104 0.00 -8.67 21.12
CA ILE A 104 0.69 -7.59 21.85
C ILE A 104 0.78 -6.31 21.00
N ALA A 105 1.15 -6.42 19.72
CA ALA A 105 1.24 -5.28 18.80
C ALA A 105 -0.14 -4.61 18.60
N ASN A 106 -1.20 -5.41 18.55
CA ASN A 106 -2.57 -4.94 18.43
C ASN A 106 -3.07 -4.23 19.70
N ASP A 107 -2.71 -4.74 20.88
CA ASP A 107 -3.04 -4.10 22.17
C ASP A 107 -2.26 -2.80 22.40
N ALA A 108 -1.09 -2.66 21.76
CA ALA A 108 -0.30 -1.43 21.78
C ALA A 108 -0.83 -0.33 20.84
N GLU A 109 -1.92 -0.60 20.09
CA GLU A 109 -2.57 0.34 19.17
C GLU A 109 -1.59 1.04 18.20
N LEU A 110 -0.72 0.25 17.55
CA LEU A 110 0.35 0.77 16.68
C LEU A 110 -0.11 1.69 15.55
N ASP A 111 -1.37 1.59 15.11
CA ASP A 111 -1.95 2.51 14.13
C ASP A 111 -1.82 3.99 14.56
N TYR A 112 -1.88 4.30 15.86
CA TYR A 112 -1.69 5.67 16.36
C TYR A 112 -0.24 6.15 16.39
N SER A 113 0.72 5.27 16.11
CA SER A 113 2.15 5.63 16.05
C SER A 113 2.58 6.22 14.70
N VAL A 114 1.71 6.16 13.69
CA VAL A 114 1.97 6.63 12.33
C VAL A 114 1.07 7.83 12.02
N SER A 115 1.66 8.89 11.45
CA SER A 115 0.93 10.05 10.95
C SER A 115 1.33 10.29 9.50
N VAL A 116 0.35 10.22 8.60
CA VAL A 116 0.51 10.48 7.18
C VAL A 116 -0.18 11.79 6.84
N VAL A 117 0.54 12.71 6.20
CA VAL A 117 0.00 13.99 5.74
C VAL A 117 0.00 13.97 4.22
N VAL A 118 -1.19 14.01 3.63
CA VAL A 118 -1.39 14.13 2.19
C VAL A 118 -1.74 15.59 1.87
N SER A 119 -1.08 16.17 0.86
CA SER A 119 -1.29 17.56 0.45
C SER A 119 -1.50 17.66 -1.05
N VAL A 120 -2.32 18.63 -1.46
CA VAL A 120 -2.50 18.97 -2.88
C VAL A 120 -1.36 19.86 -3.36
N ASN A 121 -0.81 19.54 -4.53
CA ASN A 121 0.08 20.45 -5.24
C ASN A 121 -0.79 21.40 -6.09
N GLU A 122 -1.12 22.56 -5.55
CA GLU A 122 -2.00 23.55 -6.19
C GLU A 122 -1.49 23.98 -7.58
N ALA A 123 -0.18 24.10 -7.77
CA ALA A 123 0.37 24.53 -9.06
C ALA A 123 0.14 23.49 -10.17
N GLU A 124 0.34 22.20 -9.87
CA GLU A 124 0.06 21.12 -10.83
C GLU A 124 -1.45 20.95 -11.05
N LEU A 125 -2.24 21.15 -10.00
CA LEU A 125 -3.70 21.11 -10.10
C LEU A 125 -4.22 22.22 -11.02
N ASP A 126 -3.73 23.45 -10.88
CA ASP A 126 -4.10 24.58 -11.73
C ASP A 126 -3.78 24.31 -13.22
N ILE A 127 -2.60 23.73 -13.49
CA ILE A 127 -2.20 23.33 -14.85
C ILE A 127 -3.17 22.27 -15.41
N ALA A 128 -3.47 21.24 -14.61
CA ALA A 128 -4.39 20.19 -15.01
C ALA A 128 -5.82 20.72 -15.26
N LEU A 129 -6.30 21.63 -14.41
CA LEU A 129 -7.61 22.25 -14.54
C LEU A 129 -7.70 23.13 -15.80
N GLN A 130 -6.65 23.89 -16.11
CA GLN A 130 -6.58 24.68 -17.34
C GLN A 130 -6.65 23.77 -18.58
N TYR A 131 -5.88 22.68 -18.59
CA TYR A 131 -5.91 21.70 -19.68
C TYR A 131 -7.30 21.06 -19.87
N CYS A 132 -7.93 20.66 -18.75
CA CYS A 132 -9.30 20.13 -18.76
C CYS A 132 -10.30 21.14 -19.31
N HIS A 133 -10.18 22.42 -18.94
CA HIS A 133 -11.05 23.49 -19.44
C HIS A 133 -10.91 23.66 -20.96
N GLU A 134 -9.69 23.77 -21.47
CA GLU A 134 -9.41 23.92 -22.90
C GLU A 134 -9.94 22.73 -23.71
N THR A 135 -9.74 21.51 -23.20
CA THR A 135 -10.24 20.28 -23.84
C THR A 135 -11.77 20.24 -23.86
N ALA A 136 -12.42 20.64 -22.77
CA ALA A 136 -13.89 20.70 -22.70
C ALA A 136 -14.48 21.75 -23.64
N VAL A 137 -13.82 22.90 -23.80
CA VAL A 137 -14.21 23.93 -24.77
C VAL A 137 -14.10 23.41 -26.19
N ALA A 138 -12.96 22.81 -26.58
CA ALA A 138 -12.78 22.24 -27.90
C ALA A 138 -13.85 21.19 -28.22
N ARG A 139 -14.15 20.27 -27.29
CA ARG A 139 -15.17 19.25 -27.50
C ARG A 139 -16.58 19.82 -27.62
N ARG A 140 -16.91 20.88 -26.87
CA ARG A 140 -18.19 21.56 -27.00
C ARG A 140 -18.34 22.17 -28.39
N ASP A 141 -17.29 22.78 -28.90
CA ASP A 141 -17.32 23.45 -30.21
C ASP A 141 -17.47 22.43 -31.34
N GLU A 142 -16.75 21.29 -31.28
CA GLU A 142 -16.97 20.14 -32.18
C GLU A 142 -18.42 19.64 -32.17
N LEU A 143 -19.02 19.48 -30.98
CA LEU A 143 -20.40 19.02 -30.85
C LEU A 143 -21.41 20.01 -31.44
N ASN A 144 -21.14 21.32 -31.34
CA ASN A 144 -22.01 22.33 -31.94
C ASN A 144 -21.91 22.28 -33.47
N GLU A 145 -20.72 22.11 -34.04
CA GLU A 145 -20.54 21.92 -35.50
C GLU A 145 -21.26 20.66 -36.00
N GLU A 146 -21.14 19.54 -35.28
CA GLU A 146 -21.86 18.29 -35.61
C GLU A 146 -23.40 18.49 -35.62
N VAL A 147 -23.94 19.31 -34.72
CA VAL A 147 -25.37 19.64 -34.67
C VAL A 147 -25.78 20.54 -35.84
N GLU A 148 -25.01 21.58 -36.13
CA GLU A 148 -25.29 22.49 -37.25
C GLU A 148 -25.27 21.76 -38.60
N ASP A 149 -24.29 20.87 -38.81
CA ASP A 149 -24.20 20.04 -40.01
C ASP A 149 -25.40 19.08 -40.15
N ALA A 150 -25.84 18.49 -39.03
CA ALA A 150 -27.01 17.61 -39.00
C ALA A 150 -28.31 18.36 -39.31
N GLU A 151 -28.48 19.59 -38.80
CA GLU A 151 -29.63 20.44 -39.11
C GLU A 151 -29.64 20.86 -40.58
N ALA A 152 -28.48 21.21 -41.15
CA ALA A 152 -28.34 21.58 -42.55
C ALA A 152 -28.61 20.42 -43.53
N ALA A 153 -28.37 19.17 -43.12
CA ALA A 153 -28.61 17.98 -43.95
C ALA A 153 -30.10 17.56 -44.03
N VAL A 154 -30.95 18.07 -43.13
CA VAL A 154 -32.38 17.70 -43.03
C VAL A 154 -33.32 18.78 -43.58
N GLY A 155 -32.82 20.01 -43.78
CA GLY A 155 -33.56 21.15 -44.37
C GLY A 155 -33.47 21.24 -45.90
#